data_AF-X1NME6-F1
#
_entry.id   AF-X1NME6-F1
#
_cell.length_a   1.000
_cell.length_b   1.000
_cell.length_c   1.000
_cell.angle_alpha   90.00
_cell.angle_beta   90.00
_cell.angle_gamma   90.00
#
_symmetry.space_group_name_H-M   'P 1'
#
loop_
_entity.id
_entity.type
_entity.pdbx_description
1 polymer ?
#
loop_
_entity_poly.entity_id
_entity_poly.type
_entity_poly.pdbx_seq_one_letter_code
_entity_poly.pdbx_strand_id
1 'polypeptide(L)' 'MTGFLGLDIALRSLMAHQQAMEVVSHNIANVNTPGYSRQRPVFTAEA' A
#
# COMPACT_ATOMS: atom_id res chain seq x y z
N MET A 1 14.61 14.50 21.14
CA MET A 1 13.44 13.94 20.43
C MET A 1 13.91 12.71 19.66
N THR A 2 14.08 11.56 20.33
CA THR A 2 14.72 10.35 19.73
C THR A 2 14.10 9.04 20.21
N GLY A 3 12.99 9.07 20.96
CA GLY A 3 12.41 7.88 21.58
C GLY A 3 11.47 7.04 20.70
N PHE A 4 10.87 7.63 19.65
CA PHE A 4 9.74 7.01 18.93
C PHE A 4 9.93 6.85 17.41
N LEU A 5 11.07 7.29 16.86
CA LEU A 5 11.33 7.27 15.41
C LEU A 5 11.11 5.89 14.77
N GLY A 6 11.57 4.82 15.42
CA GLY A 6 11.40 3.45 14.90
C GLY A 6 9.94 3.00 14.87
N LEU A 7 9.14 3.40 15.85
CA LEU A 7 7.71 3.06 15.89
C LEU A 7 6.92 3.84 14.85
N ASP A 8 7.27 5.11 14.62
CA ASP A 8 6.64 5.92 13.56
C ASP A 8 6.94 5.35 12.17
N ILE A 9 8.17 4.90 11.92
CA ILE A 9 8.54 4.21 10.68
C ILE A 9 7.73 2.92 10.51
N ALA A 10 7.63 2.11 11.57
CA ALA A 10 6.87 0.86 11.55
C ALA A 10 5.38 1.11 11.26
N LEU A 11 4.79 2.14 11.91
CA LEU A 11 3.39 2.51 11.71
C LEU A 11 3.13 2.96 10.27
N ARG A 12 3.96 3.86 9.73
CA ARG A 12 3.87 4.33 8.34
C ARG A 12 4.02 3.17 7.36
N SER A 13 4.93 2.25 7.64
CA SER A 13 5.14 1.05 6.83
C SER A 13 3.89 0.16 6.83
N LEU A 14 3.29 -0.09 7.99
CA LEU A 14 2.08 -0.89 8.12
C LEU A 14 0.91 -0.26 7.35
N MET A 15 0.72 1.05 7.49
CA MET A 15 -0.32 1.78 6.76
C MET A 15 -0.12 1.72 5.25
N ALA A 16 1.11 1.89 4.76
CA ALA A 16 1.43 1.78 3.35
C ALA A 16 1.12 0.37 2.79
N HIS A 17 1.45 -0.68 3.56
CA HIS A 17 1.13 -2.05 3.17
C HIS A 17 -0.37 -2.34 3.22
N GLN A 18 -1.11 -1.76 4.17
CA GLN A 18 -2.57 -1.87 4.21
C GLN A 18 -3.21 -1.33 2.93
N GLN A 19 -2.75 -0.18 2.44
CA GLN A 19 -3.22 0.39 1.18
C GLN A 19 -2.83 -0.47 -0.04
N ALA A 20 -1.62 -1.05 -0.03
CA ALA A 20 -1.21 -1.98 -1.09
C ALA A 20 -2.13 -3.22 -1.15
N MET A 21 -2.56 -3.74 0.01
CA MET A 21 -3.50 -4.85 0.07
C MET A 21 -4.89 -4.48 -0.46
N GLU A 22 -5.34 -3.23 -0.28
CA GLU A 22 -6.58 -2.75 -0.88
C GLU A 22 -6.49 -2.74 -2.42
N VAL A 23 -5.36 -2.30 -2.98
CA VAL A 23 -5.11 -2.37 -4.43
C VAL A 23 -5.13 -3.82 -4.93
N VAL A 24 -4.53 -4.75 -4.18
CA VAL A 24 -4.58 -6.18 -4.50
C VAL A 24 -6.02 -6.69 -4.48
N SER A 25 -6.78 -6.38 -3.43
CA SER A 25 -8.19 -6.77 -3.31
C SER A 25 -9.03 -6.22 -4.48
N HIS A 26 -8.84 -4.95 -4.83
CA HIS A 26 -9.51 -4.32 -5.96
C HIS A 26 -9.17 -5.00 -7.30
N ASN A 27 -7.91 -5.37 -7.52
CA ASN A 27 -7.50 -6.13 -8.70
C ASN A 27 -8.15 -7.52 -8.76
N ILE A 28 -8.21 -8.23 -7.63
CA ILE A 28 -8.82 -9.56 -7.53
C ILE A 28 -10.32 -9.47 -7.83
N ALA A 29 -11.02 -8.49 -7.23
CA ALA A 29 -12.45 -8.28 -7.44
C ALA A 29 -12.81 -8.02 -8.91
N ASN A 30 -11.89 -7.44 -9.69
CA ASN A 30 -12.11 -7.10 -11.11
C ASN A 30 -11.44 -8.06 -12.10
N VAL A 31 -10.93 -9.21 -11.65
CA VAL A 31 -10.14 -10.13 -12.51
C VAL A 31 -10.92 -10.62 -13.74
N ASN A 32 -12.25 -10.76 -13.63
CA ASN A 32 -13.12 -11.24 -14.71
C ASN A 32 -13.79 -10.10 -15.50
N THR A 33 -13.48 -8.83 -15.19
CA THR A 33 -14.04 -7.67 -15.88
C THR A 33 -13.31 -7.47 -17.22
N PRO A 34 -13.96 -7.65 -18.39
CA PRO A 34 -13.29 -7.46 -19.68
C PRO A 34 -12.75 -6.04 -19.83
N GLY A 35 -11.49 -5.92 -20.28
CA GLY A 35 -10.84 -4.63 -20.47
C GLY A 35 -10.29 -3.99 -19.18
N TYR A 36 -10.44 -4.63 -18.02
CA TYR A 36 -9.83 -4.12 -16.78
C TYR A 36 -8.31 -4.17 -16.82
N SER A 37 -7.66 -3.04 -16.48
CA SER A 37 -6.21 -2.94 -16.32
C SER A 37 -5.86 -2.85 -14.85
N ARG A 38 -5.04 -3.80 -14.38
CA ARG A 38 -4.59 -3.87 -12.98
C ARG A 38 -3.80 -2.63 -12.54
N GLN A 39 -3.99 -2.25 -11.28
CA GLN A 39 -3.21 -1.20 -10.62
C GLN A 39 -2.05 -1.82 -9.83
N ARG A 40 -0.97 -1.07 -9.62
CA ARG A 40 0.19 -1.51 -8.82
C ARG A 40 0.57 -0.43 -7.82
N PRO A 41 0.68 -0.77 -6.52
CA PRO A 41 1.17 0.18 -5.54
C PRO A 41 2.64 0.51 -5.80
N VAL A 42 3.03 1.76 -5.56
CA VAL A 42 4.41 2.23 -5.66
C VAL A 42 4.78 2.84 -4.31
N PHE A 43 5.79 2.27 -3.66
CA PHE A 43 6.33 2.81 -2.42
C PHE A 43 7.45 3.78 -2.74
N THR A 44 7.42 4.95 -2.09
CA THR A 44 8.46 5.98 -2.21
C THR A 44 8.78 6.52 -0.83
N ALA A 45 10.01 6.98 -0.64
CA ALA A 45 10.37 7.73 0.56
C ALA A 45 9.80 9.15 0.45
N GLU A 46 9.29 9.67 1.56
CA GLU A 46 8.94 11.08 1.70
C GLU A 46 10.22 11.93 1.66
N ALA A 47 10.14 13.14 1.09
CA ALA A 47 11.27 14.06 0.90
C ALA A 47 11.61 14.85 2.18
#